data_AF-A0AAU7S6B1-F1
#
_entry.id   AF-A0AAU7S6B1-F1
#
_cell.length_a   1.000
_cell.length_b   1.000
_cell.length_c   1.000
_cell.angle_alpha   90.00
_cell.angle_beta   90.00
_cell.angle_gamma   90.00
#
_symmetry.space_group_name_H-M   'P 1'
#
loop_
_entity.id
_entity.type
_entity.pdbx_description
1 polymer ?
#
loop_
_entity_poly.entity_id
_entity_poly.type
_entity_poly.pdbx_seq_one_letter_code
_entity_poly.pdbx_strand_id
1 'polypeptide(L)'
;MAEPQIAAGIPEDIRADVEIAANREGLRVAEWIHRALRREVSHQTWGLGPQSVDLGMHRYLAGPANVPIVGSFNHENDRSYLSNSLPLNFMSVSETRTLGIYGLTFFFSRIDQGAMLLSSALIEGSVGHFRPSYDRVRVNRPRSWMDNLVISCRDRSAEVREALKFEWEPTGRAAALALDAFKTLSELTQTSWELQRLCQVDRPRAFHELALHLELATQQFELNARLVAEIEGFEAPSPAERLNDVQTDLLTRAGGGLSLTAAADRLGISRQALHKRAKTGSALALMQGSELVLPLAQWVSTGKSLTWIDGLPKVLKLFKTAGGWSALQFLIEQDPNLGTTPRLALIDGKVDDVVSAAEAYLGIEGEA
;
A
#
# COMPACT_ATOMS: atom_id res chain seq x y z
N MET A 1 43.30 -0.64 -7.80
CA MET A 1 42.22 -1.65 -7.91
C MET A 1 41.23 -1.36 -6.81
N ALA A 2 40.01 -0.94 -7.16
CA ALA A 2 39.02 -0.43 -6.23
C ALA A 2 38.32 -1.58 -5.47
N GLU A 3 38.25 -1.48 -4.14
CA GLU A 3 37.43 -2.35 -3.31
C GLU A 3 35.94 -2.09 -3.59
N PRO A 4 35.10 -3.14 -3.67
CA PRO A 4 33.66 -2.97 -3.81
C PRO A 4 33.07 -2.38 -2.51
N GLN A 5 32.21 -1.37 -2.67
CA GLN A 5 31.52 -0.57 -1.62
C GLN A 5 30.63 -1.36 -0.64
N ILE A 6 30.73 -2.68 -0.58
CA ILE A 6 29.89 -3.56 0.25
C ILE A 6 30.25 -3.42 1.74
N ALA A 7 31.49 -3.05 2.07
CA ALA A 7 31.93 -2.86 3.46
C ALA A 7 31.43 -1.55 4.11
N ALA A 8 30.95 -0.59 3.33
CA ALA A 8 30.58 0.74 3.81
C ALA A 8 29.22 0.78 4.54
N GLY A 9 28.40 -0.26 4.43
CA GLY A 9 27.05 -0.34 5.02
C GLY A 9 26.92 -1.24 6.26
N ILE A 10 28.02 -1.79 6.78
CA ILE A 10 27.99 -2.68 7.95
C ILE A 10 28.02 -1.82 9.22
N PRO A 11 27.03 -1.96 10.12
CA PRO A 11 27.07 -1.32 11.44
C PRO A 11 28.36 -1.68 12.19
N GLU A 12 29.02 -0.69 12.81
CA GLU A 12 30.32 -0.86 13.50
C GLU A 12 30.28 -1.93 14.59
N ASP A 13 29.12 -2.15 15.21
CA ASP A 13 28.87 -3.15 16.24
C ASP A 13 28.94 -4.60 15.74
N ILE A 14 28.79 -4.84 14.44
CA ILE A 14 28.80 -6.19 13.82
C ILE A 14 30.03 -6.38 12.92
N ARG A 15 30.71 -5.29 12.54
CA ARG A 15 31.90 -5.31 11.68
C ARG A 15 33.02 -6.17 12.27
N ALA A 16 33.27 -6.05 13.57
CA ALA A 16 34.30 -6.81 14.26
C ALA A 16 34.03 -8.33 14.22
N ASP A 17 32.77 -8.75 14.41
CA ASP A 17 32.37 -10.16 14.38
C ASP A 17 32.48 -10.75 12.97
N VAL A 18 32.11 -9.96 11.96
CA VAL A 18 32.23 -10.35 10.54
C VAL A 18 33.69 -10.48 10.13
N GLU A 19 34.57 -9.57 10.58
CA GLU A 19 36.02 -9.65 10.34
C GLU A 19 36.66 -10.87 10.99
N ILE A 20 36.26 -11.19 12.23
CA ILE A 20 36.73 -12.40 12.93
C ILE A 20 36.26 -13.67 12.20
N ALA A 21 35.01 -13.71 11.75
CA ALA A 21 34.47 -14.86 11.00
C ALA A 21 35.13 -15.03 9.64
N ALA A 22 35.37 -13.94 8.91
CA ALA A 22 36.06 -13.96 7.62
C ALA A 22 37.52 -14.44 7.77
N ASN A 23 38.24 -13.94 8.78
CA ASN A 23 39.62 -14.36 9.08
C ASN A 23 39.72 -15.84 9.47
N ARG A 24 38.73 -16.37 10.23
CA ARG A 24 38.67 -17.80 10.56
C ARG A 24 38.52 -18.69 9.32
N GLU A 25 37.80 -18.22 8.31
CA GLU A 25 37.63 -18.93 7.04
C GLU A 25 38.74 -18.61 6.01
N GLY A 26 39.71 -17.75 6.36
CA GLY A 26 40.79 -17.32 5.47
C GLY A 26 40.32 -16.50 4.26
N LEU A 27 39.14 -15.87 4.37
CA LEU A 27 38.49 -15.14 3.29
C LEU A 27 38.55 -13.64 3.53
N ARG A 28 38.49 -12.85 2.45
CA ARG A 28 38.25 -11.41 2.57
C ARG A 28 36.81 -11.18 3.03
N VAL A 29 36.57 -10.14 3.84
CA VAL A 29 35.25 -9.81 4.41
C VAL A 29 34.15 -9.76 3.34
N ALA A 30 34.41 -9.11 2.20
CA ALA A 30 33.44 -9.02 1.10
C ALA A 30 33.09 -10.39 0.49
N GLU A 31 34.06 -11.29 0.37
CA GLU A 31 33.83 -12.66 -0.12
C GLU A 31 33.08 -13.51 0.90
N TRP A 32 33.41 -13.35 2.20
CA TRP A 32 32.72 -14.04 3.28
C TRP A 32 31.23 -13.63 3.34
N ILE A 33 30.93 -12.33 3.24
CA ILE A 33 29.54 -11.81 3.19
C ILE A 33 28.77 -12.37 2.00
N HIS A 34 29.37 -12.35 0.80
CA HIS A 34 28.72 -12.92 -0.38
C HIS A 34 28.44 -14.41 -0.25
N ARG A 35 29.32 -15.15 0.43
CA ARG A 35 29.16 -16.58 0.67
C ARG A 35 28.09 -16.86 1.75
N ALA A 36 28.06 -16.07 2.81
CA ALA A 36 27.06 -16.15 3.87
C ALA A 36 25.64 -15.89 3.33
N LEU A 37 25.46 -14.82 2.55
CA LEU A 37 24.19 -14.51 1.89
C LEU A 37 23.73 -15.62 0.94
N ARG A 38 24.66 -16.27 0.22
CA ARG A 38 24.33 -17.40 -0.65
C ARG A 38 23.91 -18.65 0.11
N ARG A 39 24.50 -18.91 1.28
CA ARG A 39 24.10 -20.03 2.16
C ARG A 39 22.68 -19.82 2.69
N GLU A 40 22.36 -18.60 3.12
CA GLU A 40 21.04 -18.28 3.68
C GLU A 40 19.91 -18.44 2.65
N VAL A 41 20.13 -17.96 1.42
CA VAL A 41 19.19 -18.13 0.30
C VAL A 41 19.00 -19.60 -0.08
N SER A 42 20.05 -20.42 0.09
CA SER A 42 19.97 -21.86 -0.17
C SER A 42 19.19 -22.62 0.90
N HIS A 43 19.24 -22.18 2.17
CA HIS A 43 18.50 -22.80 3.27
C HIS A 43 16.99 -22.50 3.23
N GLN A 44 16.56 -21.39 2.63
CA GLN A 44 15.13 -21.05 2.51
C GLN A 44 14.36 -21.87 1.45
N THR A 45 15.04 -22.63 0.58
CA THR A 45 14.37 -23.36 -0.52
C THR A 45 14.01 -24.82 -0.20
N TRP A 46 14.39 -25.35 0.98
CA TRP A 46 14.17 -26.76 1.37
C TRP A 46 13.40 -26.91 2.69
N GLY A 47 12.19 -26.34 2.74
CA GLY A 47 11.33 -26.38 3.94
C GLY A 47 9.85 -26.63 3.67
N LEU A 48 9.51 -27.56 2.76
CA LEU A 48 8.15 -28.10 2.63
C LEU A 48 8.17 -29.62 2.86
N GLY A 49 7.77 -30.05 4.06
CA GLY A 49 7.55 -31.44 4.43
C GLY A 49 7.34 -31.64 5.94
N PRO A 50 6.32 -32.38 6.41
CA PRO A 50 5.83 -32.30 7.78
C PRO A 50 6.47 -33.38 8.67
N GLN A 51 7.14 -33.03 9.77
CA GLN A 51 7.37 -33.95 10.89
C GLN A 51 7.38 -33.25 12.25
N SER A 52 6.77 -33.96 13.19
CA SER A 52 6.53 -33.72 14.60
C SER A 52 7.80 -33.63 15.46
N VAL A 53 7.70 -32.78 16.48
CA VAL A 53 8.23 -32.88 17.86
C VAL A 53 9.36 -33.90 18.10
N ASP A 54 10.52 -33.41 18.54
CA ASP A 54 11.21 -34.04 19.66
C ASP A 54 12.00 -33.03 20.52
N LEU A 55 11.94 -33.24 21.83
CA LEU A 55 12.58 -32.42 22.86
C LEU A 55 14.08 -32.72 22.97
N GLY A 56 14.88 -31.67 23.17
CA GLY A 56 16.31 -31.79 23.50
C GLY A 56 16.80 -30.65 24.39
N MET A 57 16.85 -30.91 25.70
CA MET A 57 17.41 -30.08 26.77
C MET A 57 18.96 -29.99 26.74
N HIS A 58 19.48 -28.94 27.41
CA HIS A 58 20.87 -28.68 27.89
C HIS A 58 21.84 -27.97 26.91
N ARG A 59 22.73 -27.03 27.32
CA ARG A 59 23.15 -26.47 28.62
C ARG A 59 23.97 -25.17 28.41
N TYR A 60 23.66 -24.12 29.18
CA TYR A 60 24.52 -23.14 29.89
C TYR A 60 25.76 -22.49 29.23
N LEU A 61 25.90 -21.16 29.41
CA LEU A 61 26.96 -20.53 30.24
C LEU A 61 26.56 -19.09 30.63
N ALA A 62 27.03 -18.64 31.80
CA ALA A 62 26.53 -17.49 32.56
C ALA A 62 27.59 -16.37 32.75
N GLY A 63 27.12 -15.11 32.71
CA GLY A 63 27.58 -13.94 33.49
C GLY A 63 28.82 -13.15 33.01
N PRO A 64 29.11 -11.94 33.57
CA PRO A 64 28.38 -11.18 34.60
C PRO A 64 28.13 -9.66 34.28
N ALA A 65 27.68 -8.94 35.30
CA ALA A 65 26.94 -7.67 35.33
C ALA A 65 27.74 -6.35 35.49
N ASN A 66 26.99 -5.23 35.34
CA ASN A 66 27.15 -3.88 35.92
C ASN A 66 28.35 -2.99 35.53
N VAL A 67 28.09 -1.75 35.05
CA VAL A 67 28.46 -0.43 35.64
C VAL A 67 27.65 0.70 34.93
N PRO A 68 27.12 1.72 35.66
CA PRO A 68 26.40 2.90 35.10
C PRO A 68 27.28 4.15 34.98
N ILE A 69 26.96 5.13 34.10
CA ILE A 69 27.55 6.49 34.14
C ILE A 69 26.49 7.57 33.87
N VAL A 70 26.57 8.61 34.72
CA VAL A 70 25.71 9.80 34.87
C VAL A 70 26.21 10.98 34.02
N GLY A 71 25.27 11.70 33.39
CA GLY A 71 25.09 13.17 33.28
C GLY A 71 26.22 14.14 32.87
N SER A 72 25.88 15.10 31.99
CA SER A 72 26.07 16.56 32.22
C SER A 72 25.39 17.42 31.14
N PHE A 73 24.56 18.37 31.59
CA PHE A 73 24.03 19.52 30.85
C PHE A 73 25.09 20.63 30.80
N ASN A 74 25.05 21.49 29.76
CA ASN A 74 25.36 22.92 29.91
C ASN A 74 24.65 23.74 28.82
N HIS A 75 24.23 24.93 29.24
CA HIS A 75 23.34 25.88 28.56
C HIS A 75 24.05 27.24 28.64
N GLU A 76 24.18 27.99 27.54
CA GLU A 76 24.29 29.45 27.62
C GLU A 76 24.03 30.15 26.28
N ASN A 77 23.37 31.31 26.41
CA ASN A 77 22.77 32.18 25.40
C ASN A 77 23.79 33.09 24.70
N ASP A 78 23.46 33.57 23.49
CA ASP A 78 23.58 35.01 23.21
C ASP A 78 22.62 35.49 22.09
N ARG A 79 22.03 36.68 22.28
CA ARG A 79 21.05 37.35 21.40
C ARG A 79 21.60 38.71 20.95
N SER A 80 21.56 39.02 19.64
CA SER A 80 21.30 40.39 19.14
C SER A 80 20.94 40.46 17.64
N TYR A 81 20.22 41.54 17.28
CA TYR A 81 19.16 41.70 16.27
C TYR A 81 19.50 41.93 14.77
N LEU A 82 18.58 41.43 13.91
CA LEU A 82 17.93 41.99 12.69
C LEU A 82 18.75 42.69 11.57
N SER A 83 18.77 42.10 10.35
CA SER A 83 17.95 42.57 9.21
C SER A 83 18.11 41.71 7.94
N ASN A 84 16.95 41.41 7.33
CA ASN A 84 16.68 41.13 5.92
C ASN A 84 17.64 40.24 5.11
N SER A 85 17.44 38.93 5.26
CA SER A 85 17.26 38.06 4.09
C SER A 85 16.37 36.90 4.53
N LEU A 86 15.34 36.60 3.76
CA LEU A 86 14.60 35.34 3.88
C LEU A 86 15.35 34.32 3.03
N PRO A 87 16.14 33.39 3.61
CA PRO A 87 16.31 32.08 3.03
C PRO A 87 15.32 31.13 3.70
N LEU A 88 14.64 30.35 2.86
CA LEU A 88 13.98 29.10 3.22
C LEU A 88 14.87 28.28 4.15
N ASN A 89 14.59 28.30 5.45
CA ASN A 89 15.21 27.40 6.43
C ASN A 89 14.15 27.02 7.47
N PHE A 90 13.23 26.16 7.03
CA PHE A 90 12.42 25.30 7.91
C PHE A 90 12.56 23.86 7.44
N MET A 91 13.76 23.30 7.60
CA MET A 91 13.97 21.86 7.73
C MET A 91 15.15 21.66 8.67
N SER A 92 14.89 21.39 9.95
CA SER A 92 15.92 20.93 10.86
C SER A 92 16.31 19.51 10.46
N VAL A 93 17.54 19.40 10.00
CA VAL A 93 18.27 18.19 9.66
C VAL A 93 18.50 17.37 10.94
N SER A 94 17.56 16.52 11.30
CA SER A 94 17.81 15.37 12.16
C SER A 94 16.79 14.27 11.85
N GLU A 95 17.24 13.35 10.99
CA GLU A 95 16.66 12.03 10.74
C GLU A 95 15.47 11.95 9.79
N THR A 96 15.76 12.26 8.53
CA THR A 96 15.36 11.52 7.32
C THR A 96 15.64 10.00 7.38
N ARG A 97 15.38 9.35 8.51
CA ARG A 97 15.32 7.89 8.56
C ARG A 97 14.06 7.46 7.80
N THR A 98 14.24 6.49 6.90
CA THR A 98 13.22 5.50 6.51
C THR A 98 12.17 5.85 5.44
N LEU A 99 12.54 6.53 4.35
CA LEU A 99 11.72 6.59 3.12
C LEU A 99 12.07 5.53 2.05
N GLY A 100 12.97 4.58 2.32
CA GLY A 100 13.37 3.49 1.40
C GLY A 100 13.10 2.09 1.95
N ILE A 101 13.61 1.02 1.31
CA ILE A 101 13.43 -0.39 1.72
C ILE A 101 13.63 -0.60 3.23
N TYR A 102 14.65 0.03 3.83
CA TYR A 102 14.94 -0.10 5.27
C TYR A 102 13.78 0.35 6.18
N GLY A 103 13.03 1.37 5.77
CA GLY A 103 11.86 1.81 6.52
C GLY A 103 10.73 0.80 6.47
N LEU A 104 10.59 0.17 5.31
CA LEU A 104 9.55 -0.81 5.06
C LEU A 104 9.84 -2.11 5.82
N THR A 105 11.08 -2.57 5.81
CA THR A 105 11.50 -3.76 6.57
C THR A 105 11.47 -3.50 8.07
N PHE A 106 11.85 -2.31 8.54
CA PHE A 106 11.73 -1.93 9.94
C PHE A 106 10.28 -1.94 10.42
N PHE A 107 9.39 -1.29 9.67
CA PHE A 107 7.95 -1.25 9.99
C PHE A 107 7.38 -2.66 10.07
N PHE A 108 7.64 -3.49 9.05
CA PHE A 108 7.18 -4.88 9.03
C PHE A 108 7.72 -5.69 10.20
N SER A 109 9.03 -5.58 10.50
CA SER A 109 9.68 -6.29 11.61
C SER A 109 9.04 -5.95 12.96
N ARG A 110 8.70 -4.67 13.19
CA ARG A 110 8.01 -4.23 14.41
C ARG A 110 6.57 -4.75 14.51
N ILE A 111 5.83 -4.77 13.39
CA ILE A 111 4.49 -5.38 13.35
C ILE A 111 4.58 -6.87 13.69
N ASP A 112 5.52 -7.60 13.08
CA ASP A 112 5.69 -9.04 13.30
C ASP A 112 6.12 -9.35 14.74
N GLN A 113 7.08 -8.58 15.29
CA GLN A 113 7.50 -8.68 16.68
C GLN A 113 6.33 -8.42 17.65
N GLY A 114 5.54 -7.36 17.41
CA GLY A 114 4.36 -7.04 18.20
C GLY A 114 3.31 -8.16 18.16
N ALA A 115 3.10 -8.76 16.99
CA ALA A 115 2.20 -9.89 16.81
C ALA A 115 2.66 -11.14 17.57
N MET A 116 3.95 -11.47 17.53
CA MET A 116 4.51 -12.59 18.28
C MET A 116 4.35 -12.39 19.80
N LEU A 117 4.59 -11.18 20.29
CA LEU A 117 4.43 -10.85 21.72
C LEU A 117 2.96 -10.91 22.16
N LEU A 118 2.03 -10.36 21.37
CA LEU A 118 0.59 -10.45 21.66
C LEU A 118 0.08 -11.89 21.59
N SER A 119 0.51 -12.66 20.60
CA SER A 119 0.15 -14.07 20.49
C SER A 119 0.65 -14.87 21.70
N SER A 120 1.89 -14.62 22.12
CA SER A 120 2.47 -15.23 23.32
C SER A 120 1.71 -14.83 24.58
N ALA A 121 1.31 -13.55 24.70
CA ALA A 121 0.51 -13.05 25.80
C ALA A 121 -0.86 -13.76 25.88
N LEU A 122 -1.54 -13.92 24.74
CA LEU A 122 -2.84 -14.59 24.67
C LEU A 122 -2.76 -16.07 25.01
N ILE A 123 -1.70 -16.77 24.57
CA ILE A 123 -1.45 -18.18 24.91
C ILE A 123 -1.20 -18.32 26.42
N GLU A 124 -0.34 -17.48 27.00
CA GLU A 124 -0.06 -17.47 28.45
C GLU A 124 -1.30 -17.11 29.27
N GLY A 125 -2.17 -16.24 28.75
CA GLY A 125 -3.47 -15.91 29.33
C GLY A 125 -4.51 -17.03 29.25
N SER A 126 -4.16 -18.20 28.68
CA SER A 126 -5.10 -19.31 28.41
C SER A 126 -6.29 -18.91 27.53
N VAL A 127 -6.13 -17.85 26.72
CA VAL A 127 -7.15 -17.36 25.78
C VAL A 127 -7.06 -18.18 24.49
N GLY A 128 -7.32 -19.49 24.58
CA GLY A 128 -7.26 -20.41 23.44
C GLY A 128 -8.36 -20.23 22.40
N HIS A 129 -9.17 -19.16 22.49
CA HIS A 129 -10.33 -18.92 21.64
C HIS A 129 -10.22 -17.67 20.77
N PHE A 130 -9.18 -16.85 20.97
CA PHE A 130 -8.93 -15.74 20.06
C PHE A 130 -8.51 -16.30 18.70
N ARG A 131 -9.38 -16.16 17.71
CA ARG A 131 -9.10 -16.44 16.31
C ARG A 131 -9.30 -15.13 15.56
N PRO A 132 -8.27 -14.57 14.93
CA PRO A 132 -8.45 -13.46 14.02
C PRO A 132 -9.52 -13.82 12.99
N SER A 133 -10.42 -12.88 12.68
CA SER A 133 -11.40 -13.09 11.63
C SER A 133 -10.69 -13.12 10.29
N TYR A 134 -10.40 -14.31 9.78
CA TYR A 134 -9.84 -14.49 8.45
C TYR A 134 -10.96 -14.34 7.42
N ASP A 135 -11.10 -13.15 6.84
CA ASP A 135 -11.76 -13.06 5.54
C ASP A 135 -10.90 -13.84 4.55
N ARG A 136 -11.52 -14.77 3.81
CA ARG A 136 -10.85 -15.53 2.76
C ARG A 136 -10.49 -14.59 1.62
N VAL A 137 -9.37 -13.88 1.76
CA VAL A 137 -8.80 -13.08 0.69
C VAL A 137 -8.36 -14.04 -0.42
N ARG A 138 -8.83 -13.81 -1.66
CA ARG A 138 -8.33 -14.57 -2.82
C ARG A 138 -6.82 -14.41 -2.86
N VAL A 139 -6.10 -15.52 -2.83
CA VAL A 139 -4.64 -15.57 -2.98
C VAL A 139 -4.30 -15.08 -4.39
N ASN A 140 -4.15 -13.77 -4.56
CA ASN A 140 -3.44 -13.23 -5.71
C ASN A 140 -1.98 -13.60 -5.52
N ARG A 141 -1.39 -14.29 -6.49
CA ARG A 141 0.04 -14.57 -6.48
C ARG A 141 0.79 -13.23 -6.41
N PRO A 142 1.62 -12.99 -5.39
CA PRO A 142 2.38 -11.75 -5.29
C PRO A 142 3.28 -11.64 -6.53
N ARG A 143 3.29 -10.48 -7.18
CA ARG A 143 4.05 -10.24 -8.40
C ARG A 143 5.52 -9.95 -8.09
N SER A 144 5.79 -9.31 -6.95
CA SER A 144 7.13 -9.01 -6.45
C SER A 144 7.33 -9.41 -4.97
N TRP A 145 8.59 -9.46 -4.53
CA TRP A 145 8.92 -9.64 -3.10
C TRP A 145 8.34 -8.50 -2.24
N MET A 146 8.28 -7.29 -2.82
CA MET A 146 7.73 -6.10 -2.17
C MET A 146 6.22 -6.20 -1.99
N ASP A 147 5.49 -6.68 -2.99
CA ASP A 147 4.04 -6.95 -2.87
C ASP A 147 3.76 -7.97 -1.78
N ASN A 148 4.59 -9.01 -1.68
CA ASN A 148 4.45 -10.02 -0.64
C ASN A 148 4.67 -9.42 0.76
N LEU A 149 5.68 -8.56 0.91
CA LEU A 149 5.94 -7.85 2.17
C LEU A 149 4.77 -6.95 2.53
N VAL A 150 4.20 -6.21 1.58
CA VAL A 150 3.04 -5.34 1.81
C VAL A 150 1.80 -6.13 2.22
N ILE A 151 1.47 -7.19 1.48
CA ILE A 151 0.31 -8.05 1.79
C ILE A 151 0.48 -8.67 3.17
N SER A 152 1.65 -9.25 3.46
CA SER A 152 1.94 -9.88 4.76
C SER A 152 1.89 -8.87 5.90
N CYS A 153 2.41 -7.65 5.69
CA CYS A 153 2.37 -6.57 6.68
C CYS A 153 0.93 -6.13 6.98
N ARG A 154 0.12 -5.91 5.93
CA ARG A 154 -1.28 -5.52 6.07
C ARG A 154 -2.08 -6.58 6.82
N ASP A 155 -1.94 -7.84 6.41
CA ASP A 155 -2.69 -8.94 6.99
C ASP A 155 -2.27 -9.13 8.46
N ARG A 156 -0.96 -9.07 8.77
CA ARG A 156 -0.46 -9.14 10.15
C ARG A 156 -0.89 -7.95 11.01
N SER A 157 -0.90 -6.75 10.45
CA SER A 157 -1.38 -5.55 11.14
C SER A 157 -2.87 -5.66 11.48
N ALA A 158 -3.68 -6.20 10.56
CA ALA A 158 -5.10 -6.46 10.83
C ALA A 158 -5.28 -7.44 12.02
N GLU A 159 -4.52 -8.54 12.05
CA GLU A 159 -4.55 -9.49 13.17
C GLU A 159 -4.16 -8.82 14.50
N VAL A 160 -3.09 -8.02 14.51
CA VAL A 160 -2.62 -7.28 15.69
C VAL A 160 -3.69 -6.31 16.18
N ARG A 161 -4.32 -5.56 15.29
CA ARG A 161 -5.38 -4.61 15.64
C ARG A 161 -6.57 -5.30 16.28
N GLU A 162 -7.00 -6.44 15.74
CA GLU A 162 -8.09 -7.22 16.34
C GLU A 162 -7.69 -7.78 17.71
N ALA A 163 -6.43 -8.21 17.88
CA ALA A 163 -5.91 -8.66 19.18
C ALA A 163 -5.82 -7.52 20.21
N LEU A 164 -5.51 -6.30 19.79
CA LEU A 164 -5.48 -5.12 20.66
C LEU A 164 -6.88 -4.67 21.09
N LYS A 165 -7.89 -4.84 20.24
CA LYS A 165 -9.29 -4.52 20.55
C LYS A 165 -9.98 -5.61 21.39
N PHE A 166 -9.39 -6.80 21.46
CA PHE A 166 -9.97 -7.91 22.20
C PHE A 166 -10.06 -7.53 23.69
N GLU A 167 -11.25 -7.68 24.27
CA GLU A 167 -11.49 -7.38 25.68
C GLU A 167 -11.03 -8.54 26.54
N TRP A 168 -9.89 -8.36 27.24
CA TRP A 168 -9.39 -9.30 28.23
C TRP A 168 -8.48 -8.58 29.23
N GLU A 169 -8.34 -9.17 30.42
CA GLU A 169 -7.51 -8.63 31.50
C GLU A 169 -6.25 -9.49 31.70
N PRO A 170 -5.13 -9.16 31.03
CA PRO A 170 -3.92 -9.94 31.17
C PRO A 170 -3.34 -9.80 32.58
N THR A 171 -2.88 -10.92 33.17
CA THR A 171 -2.26 -10.95 34.50
C THR A 171 -0.87 -11.60 34.43
N GLY A 172 -0.02 -11.27 35.42
CA GLY A 172 1.33 -11.84 35.54
C GLY A 172 2.20 -11.65 34.28
N ARG A 173 2.73 -12.76 33.75
CA ARG A 173 3.61 -12.76 32.57
C ARG A 173 2.89 -12.32 31.29
N ALA A 174 1.61 -12.66 31.14
CA ALA A 174 0.81 -12.23 29.99
C ALA A 174 0.68 -10.70 29.94
N ALA A 175 0.56 -10.04 31.09
CA ALA A 175 0.52 -8.58 31.17
C ALA A 175 1.84 -7.93 30.74
N ALA A 176 2.98 -8.50 31.13
CA ALA A 176 4.29 -8.01 30.73
C ALA A 176 4.48 -8.13 29.21
N LEU A 177 4.16 -9.29 28.63
CA LEU A 177 4.24 -9.51 27.18
C LEU A 177 3.32 -8.57 26.39
N ALA A 178 2.09 -8.36 26.86
CA ALA A 178 1.16 -7.41 26.24
C ALA A 178 1.68 -5.97 26.31
N LEU A 179 2.30 -5.56 27.41
CA LEU A 179 2.91 -4.24 27.55
C LEU A 179 4.14 -4.05 26.67
N ASP A 180 4.97 -5.08 26.51
CA ASP A 180 6.13 -5.01 25.62
C ASP A 180 5.69 -5.02 24.16
N ALA A 181 4.63 -5.74 23.81
CA ALA A 181 4.00 -5.61 22.49
C ALA A 181 3.47 -4.19 22.26
N PHE A 182 2.79 -3.62 23.25
CA PHE A 182 2.25 -2.27 23.19
C PHE A 182 3.35 -1.23 22.92
N LYS A 183 4.46 -1.27 23.67
CA LYS A 183 5.60 -0.36 23.45
C LYS A 183 6.20 -0.53 22.05
N THR A 184 6.45 -1.78 21.65
CA THR A 184 7.01 -2.11 20.33
C THR A 184 6.16 -1.54 19.20
N LEU A 185 4.84 -1.66 19.32
CA LEU A 185 3.89 -1.18 18.32
C LEU A 185 3.67 0.33 18.39
N SER A 186 3.72 0.94 19.58
CA SER A 186 3.55 2.39 19.73
C SER A 186 4.69 3.16 19.06
N GLU A 187 5.90 2.60 19.00
CA GLU A 187 7.04 3.16 18.25
C GLU A 187 6.77 3.39 16.76
N LEU A 188 5.80 2.68 16.17
CA LEU A 188 5.40 2.86 14.78
C LEU A 188 4.48 4.08 14.56
N THR A 189 4.08 4.74 15.64
CA THR A 189 3.12 5.84 15.62
C THR A 189 3.80 7.13 16.04
N GLN A 190 3.36 8.26 15.48
CA GLN A 190 3.85 9.59 15.86
C GLN A 190 3.43 9.95 17.31
N THR A 191 2.41 9.30 17.85
CA THR A 191 1.82 9.52 19.17
C THR A 191 2.33 8.54 20.24
N SER A 192 3.47 7.87 20.00
CA SER A 192 4.02 6.83 20.89
C SER A 192 4.06 7.23 22.37
N TRP A 193 4.56 8.44 22.66
CA TRP A 193 4.71 8.91 24.04
C TRP A 193 3.36 9.18 24.73
N GLU A 194 2.36 9.66 24.00
CA GLU A 194 1.00 9.92 24.49
C GLU A 194 0.29 8.60 24.80
N LEU A 195 0.42 7.63 23.88
CA LEU A 195 -0.12 6.29 24.04
C LEU A 195 0.50 5.57 25.23
N GLN A 196 1.82 5.67 25.43
CA GLN A 196 2.50 5.10 26.59
C GLN A 196 2.06 5.76 27.90
N ARG A 197 1.86 7.08 27.92
CA ARG A 197 1.30 7.77 29.09
C ARG A 197 -0.15 7.32 29.36
N LEU A 198 -0.98 7.24 28.32
CA LEU A 198 -2.36 6.77 28.45
C LEU A 198 -2.41 5.34 29.00
N CYS A 199 -1.52 4.46 28.55
CA CYS A 199 -1.45 3.07 29.00
C CYS A 199 -1.16 2.92 30.50
N GLN A 200 -0.50 3.89 31.12
CA GLN A 200 -0.27 3.92 32.57
C GLN A 200 -1.54 4.27 33.36
N VAL A 201 -2.46 5.05 32.76
CA VAL A 201 -3.67 5.56 33.40
C VAL A 201 -4.88 4.68 33.08
N ASP A 202 -5.06 4.34 31.80
CA ASP A 202 -6.18 3.60 31.24
C ASP A 202 -5.66 2.67 30.14
N ARG A 203 -5.32 1.44 30.56
CA ARG A 203 -4.74 0.43 29.67
C ARG A 203 -5.71 -0.02 28.56
N PRO A 204 -6.98 -0.39 28.83
CA PRO A 204 -7.91 -0.79 27.77
C PRO A 204 -8.08 0.29 26.70
N ARG A 205 -8.23 1.55 27.13
CA ARG A 205 -8.37 2.66 26.18
C ARG A 205 -7.11 2.88 25.36
N ALA A 206 -5.93 2.81 25.98
CA ALA A 206 -4.66 2.96 25.25
C ALA A 206 -4.50 1.91 24.14
N PHE A 207 -4.87 0.65 24.42
CA PHE A 207 -4.80 -0.44 23.44
C PHE A 207 -5.76 -0.22 22.27
N HIS A 208 -6.97 0.28 22.55
CA HIS A 208 -7.94 0.62 21.52
C HIS A 208 -7.44 1.77 20.62
N GLU A 209 -6.92 2.85 21.20
CA GLU A 209 -6.38 3.99 20.46
C GLU A 209 -5.14 3.58 19.64
N LEU A 210 -4.27 2.73 20.19
CA LEU A 210 -3.14 2.17 19.44
C LEU A 210 -3.61 1.39 18.21
N ALA A 211 -4.69 0.62 18.30
CA ALA A 211 -5.25 -0.11 17.17
C ALA A 211 -5.75 0.82 16.04
N LEU A 212 -6.27 2.01 16.38
CA LEU A 212 -6.65 3.04 15.42
C LEU A 212 -5.43 3.70 14.77
N HIS A 213 -4.42 4.05 15.57
CA HIS A 213 -3.18 4.63 15.04
C HIS A 213 -2.40 3.66 14.15
N LEU A 214 -2.40 2.36 14.47
CA LEU A 214 -1.77 1.34 13.64
C LEU A 214 -2.45 1.17 12.29
N GLU A 215 -3.77 1.38 12.19
CA GLU A 215 -4.47 1.38 10.90
C GLU A 215 -3.92 2.47 9.97
N LEU A 216 -3.84 3.70 10.50
CA LEU A 216 -3.33 4.85 9.76
C LEU A 216 -1.85 4.65 9.38
N ALA A 217 -1.04 4.14 10.32
CA ALA A 217 0.37 3.86 10.07
C ALA A 217 0.55 2.77 8.98
N THR A 218 -0.33 1.76 8.96
CA THR A 218 -0.32 0.70 7.93
C THR A 218 -0.71 1.25 6.56
N GLN A 219 -1.72 2.11 6.49
CA GLN A 219 -2.10 2.79 5.24
C GLN A 219 -0.95 3.66 4.70
N GLN A 220 -0.28 4.40 5.57
CA GLN A 220 0.89 5.20 5.18
C GLN A 220 2.05 4.31 4.72
N PHE A 221 2.29 3.18 5.40
CA PHE A 221 3.26 2.18 4.98
C PHE A 221 2.96 1.63 3.58
N GLU A 222 1.70 1.31 3.25
CA GLU A 222 1.31 0.83 1.92
C GLU A 222 1.58 1.89 0.84
N LEU A 223 1.29 3.16 1.10
CA LEU A 223 1.59 4.26 0.19
C LEU A 223 3.10 4.42 -0.02
N ASN A 224 3.88 4.39 1.07
CA ASN A 224 5.34 4.47 1.03
C ASN A 224 5.93 3.28 0.25
N ALA A 225 5.40 2.07 0.45
CA ALA A 225 5.83 0.89 -0.28
C ALA A 225 5.66 1.02 -1.78
N ARG A 226 4.52 1.59 -2.22
CA ARG A 226 4.25 1.86 -3.64
C ARG A 226 5.21 2.91 -4.20
N LEU A 227 5.48 3.98 -3.46
CA LEU A 227 6.43 5.02 -3.87
C LEU A 227 7.85 4.45 -4.00
N VAL A 228 8.29 3.61 -3.05
CA VAL A 228 9.61 2.96 -3.12
C VAL A 228 9.69 2.01 -4.31
N ALA A 229 8.65 1.22 -4.58
CA ALA A 229 8.61 0.36 -5.76
C ALA A 229 8.70 1.16 -7.08
N GLU A 230 8.07 2.34 -7.14
CA GLU A 230 8.17 3.24 -8.29
C GLU A 230 9.57 3.85 -8.46
N ILE A 231 10.20 4.25 -7.35
CA ILE A 231 11.54 4.90 -7.36
C ILE A 231 12.65 3.89 -7.65
N GLU A 232 12.60 2.70 -7.04
CA GLU A 232 13.68 1.70 -7.14
C GLU A 232 13.59 0.83 -8.40
N GLY A 233 12.51 0.94 -9.18
CA GLY A 233 12.38 0.22 -10.45
C GLY A 233 12.29 -1.31 -10.30
N PHE A 234 11.99 -1.81 -9.09
CA PHE A 234 11.61 -3.20 -8.87
C PHE A 234 10.23 -3.44 -9.49
N GLU A 235 10.21 -3.74 -10.79
CA GLU A 235 9.01 -4.01 -11.60
C GLU A 235 7.80 -3.16 -11.18
N ALA A 236 7.99 -1.85 -11.09
CA ALA A 236 6.84 -0.96 -11.17
C ALA A 236 6.15 -1.29 -12.51
N PRO A 237 4.83 -1.56 -12.52
CA PRO A 237 4.13 -1.78 -13.77
C PRO A 237 4.54 -0.64 -14.69
N SER A 238 5.02 -1.00 -15.87
CA SER A 238 5.43 -0.05 -16.88
C SER A 238 4.34 1.02 -17.01
N PRO A 239 4.65 2.27 -17.39
CA PRO A 239 3.62 3.27 -17.62
C PRO A 239 2.45 2.76 -18.49
N ALA A 240 2.72 1.81 -19.39
CA ALA A 240 1.71 1.09 -20.18
C ALA A 240 0.83 0.13 -19.34
N GLU A 241 1.41 -0.64 -18.42
CA GLU A 241 0.65 -1.52 -17.51
C GLU A 241 -0.19 -0.70 -16.51
N ARG A 242 0.35 0.39 -15.96
CA ARG A 242 -0.43 1.32 -15.12
C ARG A 242 -1.61 1.91 -15.87
N LEU A 243 -1.39 2.34 -17.10
CA LEU A 243 -2.46 2.85 -17.95
C LEU A 243 -3.51 1.77 -18.23
N ASN A 244 -3.09 0.53 -18.51
CA ASN A 244 -4.00 -0.60 -18.73
C ASN A 244 -4.83 -0.92 -17.47
N ASP A 245 -4.24 -0.86 -16.28
CA ASP A 245 -4.95 -1.10 -15.03
C ASP A 245 -6.03 -0.03 -14.80
N VAL A 246 -5.70 1.25 -15.02
CA VAL A 246 -6.67 2.37 -14.94
C VAL A 246 -7.78 2.21 -15.99
N GLN A 247 -7.44 1.85 -17.22
CA GLN A 247 -8.41 1.60 -18.29
C GLN A 247 -9.34 0.43 -17.95
N THR A 248 -8.80 -0.62 -17.32
CA THR A 248 -9.57 -1.80 -16.91
C THR A 248 -10.52 -1.47 -15.76
N ASP A 249 -10.09 -0.66 -14.79
CA ASP A 249 -10.95 -0.17 -13.71
C ASP A 249 -12.10 0.69 -14.25
N LEU A 250 -11.80 1.66 -15.13
CA LEU A 250 -12.81 2.51 -15.77
C LEU A 250 -13.84 1.68 -16.56
N LEU A 251 -13.39 0.68 -17.33
CA LEU A 251 -14.30 -0.23 -18.03
C LEU A 251 -15.15 -1.05 -17.06
N THR A 252 -14.58 -1.52 -15.96
CA THR A 252 -15.31 -2.30 -14.95
C THR A 252 -16.41 -1.46 -14.30
N ARG A 253 -16.11 -0.23 -13.91
CA ARG A 253 -17.08 0.76 -13.38
C ARG A 253 -18.15 1.12 -14.41
N ALA A 254 -17.81 1.12 -15.70
CA ALA A 254 -18.75 1.30 -16.80
C ALA A 254 -19.66 0.09 -17.11
N GLY A 255 -19.59 -0.97 -16.29
CA GLY A 255 -20.34 -2.21 -16.48
C GLY A 255 -19.67 -3.21 -17.41
N GLY A 256 -18.41 -2.97 -17.80
CA GLY A 256 -17.63 -3.79 -18.71
C GLY A 256 -17.60 -3.26 -20.14
N GLY A 257 -16.88 -3.97 -21.00
CA GLY A 257 -16.73 -3.66 -22.42
C GLY A 257 -17.12 -4.83 -23.31
N LEU A 258 -17.74 -4.55 -24.45
CA LEU A 258 -18.07 -5.53 -25.48
C LEU A 258 -17.13 -5.41 -26.67
N SER A 259 -16.80 -6.55 -27.28
CA SER A 259 -16.16 -6.54 -28.59
C SER A 259 -17.13 -6.02 -29.65
N LEU A 260 -16.58 -5.54 -30.77
CA LEU A 260 -17.36 -5.02 -31.89
C LEU A 260 -18.38 -6.03 -32.45
N THR A 261 -18.03 -7.32 -32.47
CA THR A 261 -18.94 -8.39 -32.90
C THR A 261 -20.07 -8.59 -31.89
N ALA A 262 -19.73 -8.78 -30.61
CA ALA A 262 -20.73 -9.01 -29.56
C ALA A 262 -21.70 -7.82 -29.40
N ALA A 263 -21.21 -6.59 -29.53
CA ALA A 263 -22.04 -5.39 -29.49
C ALA A 263 -22.98 -5.30 -30.71
N ALA A 264 -22.48 -5.61 -31.91
CA ALA A 264 -23.29 -5.60 -33.14
C ALA A 264 -24.44 -6.62 -33.05
N ASP A 265 -24.17 -7.82 -32.54
CA ASP A 265 -25.16 -8.88 -32.35
C ASP A 265 -26.26 -8.46 -31.36
N ARG A 266 -25.89 -7.86 -30.23
CA ARG A 266 -26.87 -7.38 -29.22
C ARG A 266 -27.68 -6.17 -29.66
N LEU A 267 -27.11 -5.34 -30.55
CA LEU A 267 -27.78 -4.19 -31.16
C LEU A 267 -28.64 -4.57 -32.38
N GLY A 268 -28.50 -5.78 -32.92
CA GLY A 268 -29.19 -6.20 -34.14
C GLY A 268 -28.76 -5.42 -35.39
N ILE A 269 -27.52 -4.91 -35.42
CA ILE A 269 -26.95 -4.18 -36.56
C ILE A 269 -25.71 -4.89 -37.11
N SER A 270 -25.31 -4.57 -38.33
CA SER A 270 -24.08 -5.15 -38.88
C SER A 270 -22.84 -4.61 -38.17
N ARG A 271 -21.81 -5.47 -38.04
CA ARG A 271 -20.47 -5.08 -37.52
C ARG A 271 -19.91 -3.86 -38.25
N GLN A 272 -20.13 -3.77 -39.56
CA GLN A 272 -19.69 -2.65 -40.40
C GLN A 272 -20.44 -1.34 -40.06
N ALA A 273 -21.74 -1.41 -39.80
CA ALA A 273 -22.52 -0.26 -39.37
C ALA A 273 -22.07 0.25 -38.01
N LEU A 274 -21.79 -0.64 -37.06
CA LEU A 274 -21.26 -0.27 -35.75
C LEU A 274 -19.85 0.33 -35.86
N HIS A 275 -18.98 -0.26 -36.68
CA HIS A 275 -17.65 0.29 -36.93
C HIS A 275 -17.73 1.70 -37.55
N LYS A 276 -18.64 1.91 -38.50
CA LYS A 276 -18.90 3.24 -39.08
C LYS A 276 -19.33 4.23 -37.99
N ARG A 277 -20.22 3.83 -37.09
CA ARG A 277 -20.69 4.67 -35.97
C ARG A 277 -19.57 5.05 -35.00
N ALA A 278 -18.69 4.11 -34.67
CA ALA A 278 -17.51 4.38 -33.84
C ALA A 278 -16.57 5.37 -34.55
N LYS A 279 -16.29 5.17 -35.84
CA LYS A 279 -15.44 6.06 -36.64
C LYS A 279 -15.99 7.47 -36.76
N THR A 280 -17.32 7.64 -36.81
CA THR A 280 -17.97 8.96 -36.89
C THR A 280 -18.17 9.63 -35.53
N GLY A 281 -17.73 9.01 -34.42
CA GLY A 281 -17.92 9.55 -33.07
C GLY A 281 -19.37 9.50 -32.57
N SER A 282 -20.20 8.66 -33.18
CA SER A 282 -21.60 8.43 -32.76
C SER A 282 -21.78 7.21 -31.86
N ALA A 283 -20.68 6.49 -31.59
CA ALA A 283 -20.57 5.42 -30.62
C ALA A 283 -19.22 5.56 -29.92
N LEU A 284 -19.15 5.19 -28.65
CA LEU A 284 -17.91 5.21 -27.89
C LEU A 284 -17.18 3.88 -28.11
N ALA A 285 -16.00 3.97 -28.71
CA ALA A 285 -15.11 2.83 -28.90
C ALA A 285 -13.71 3.21 -28.40
N LEU A 286 -13.12 2.32 -27.62
CA LEU A 286 -11.86 2.52 -26.90
C LEU A 286 -10.87 1.45 -27.32
N MET A 287 -9.57 1.80 -27.30
CA MET A 287 -8.50 0.82 -27.45
C MET A 287 -8.04 0.42 -26.05
N GLN A 288 -8.18 -0.87 -25.72
CA GLN A 288 -7.58 -1.48 -24.53
C GLN A 288 -6.46 -2.39 -25.02
N GLY A 289 -5.21 -1.96 -24.84
CA GLY A 289 -4.08 -2.57 -25.54
C GLY A 289 -4.27 -2.51 -27.07
N SER A 290 -4.36 -3.68 -27.72
CA SER A 290 -4.59 -3.81 -29.16
C SER A 290 -6.05 -4.09 -29.54
N GLU A 291 -6.95 -4.20 -28.56
CA GLU A 291 -8.34 -4.59 -28.80
C GLU A 291 -9.31 -3.41 -28.77
N LEU A 292 -10.25 -3.40 -29.73
CA LEU A 292 -11.33 -2.41 -29.78
C LEU A 292 -12.48 -2.87 -28.89
N VAL A 293 -12.73 -2.08 -27.85
CA VAL A 293 -13.74 -2.35 -26.83
C VAL A 293 -14.79 -1.23 -26.84
N LEU A 294 -16.06 -1.61 -26.72
CA LEU A 294 -17.19 -0.68 -26.63
C LEU A 294 -17.79 -0.76 -25.21
N PRO A 295 -17.66 0.31 -24.39
CA PRO A 295 -18.17 0.30 -23.02
C PRO A 295 -19.69 0.11 -22.95
N LEU A 296 -20.18 -0.70 -22.02
CA LEU A 296 -21.61 -0.94 -21.83
C LEU A 296 -22.37 0.31 -21.37
N ALA A 297 -21.69 1.23 -20.69
CA ALA A 297 -22.23 2.50 -20.22
C ALA A 297 -22.92 3.35 -21.31
N GLN A 298 -22.60 3.15 -22.60
CA GLN A 298 -23.18 3.90 -23.72
C GLN A 298 -24.60 3.46 -24.13
N TRP A 299 -25.11 2.39 -23.52
CA TRP A 299 -26.42 1.82 -23.82
C TRP A 299 -27.29 1.69 -22.56
N VAL A 300 -28.59 1.60 -22.79
CA VAL A 300 -29.56 1.08 -21.82
C VAL A 300 -29.79 -0.39 -22.15
N SER A 301 -29.68 -1.26 -21.15
CA SER A 301 -29.88 -2.70 -21.32
C SER A 301 -31.32 -3.07 -20.95
N THR A 302 -32.09 -3.54 -21.93
CA THR A 302 -33.46 -4.04 -21.70
C THR A 302 -33.47 -5.54 -21.98
N GLY A 303 -33.20 -6.34 -20.95
CA GLY A 303 -33.06 -7.79 -21.09
C GLY A 303 -31.86 -8.18 -21.95
N LYS A 304 -32.11 -8.77 -23.13
CA LYS A 304 -31.06 -9.23 -24.07
C LYS A 304 -30.69 -8.19 -25.14
N SER A 305 -31.43 -7.09 -25.25
CA SER A 305 -31.20 -6.06 -26.27
C SER A 305 -30.59 -4.80 -25.66
N LEU A 306 -29.74 -4.13 -26.45
CA LEU A 306 -29.15 -2.84 -26.12
C LEU A 306 -29.83 -1.74 -26.92
N THR A 307 -30.18 -0.63 -26.26
CA THR A 307 -30.69 0.58 -26.90
C THR A 307 -29.73 1.74 -26.68
N TRP A 308 -29.62 2.61 -27.68
CA TRP A 308 -28.77 3.81 -27.59
C TRP A 308 -29.31 4.79 -26.57
N ILE A 309 -28.41 5.44 -25.85
CA ILE A 309 -28.75 6.59 -25.02
C ILE A 309 -28.89 7.81 -25.95
N ASP A 310 -30.04 8.48 -25.86
CA ASP A 310 -30.30 9.67 -26.65
C ASP A 310 -29.37 10.82 -26.26
N GLY A 311 -28.98 11.65 -27.23
CA GLY A 311 -28.07 12.78 -27.01
C GLY A 311 -26.58 12.41 -26.85
N LEU A 312 -26.25 11.14 -26.58
CA LEU A 312 -24.86 10.69 -26.40
C LEU A 312 -23.91 11.12 -27.54
N PRO A 313 -24.27 11.01 -28.84
CA PRO A 313 -23.39 11.45 -29.93
C PRO A 313 -23.03 12.94 -29.90
N LYS A 314 -23.87 13.81 -29.30
CA LYS A 314 -23.55 15.24 -29.15
C LYS A 314 -22.41 15.41 -28.14
N VAL A 315 -22.52 14.73 -27.00
CA VAL A 315 -21.51 14.74 -25.93
C VAL A 315 -20.19 14.15 -26.42
N LEU A 316 -20.21 12.99 -27.07
CA LEU A 316 -19.00 12.31 -27.55
C LEU A 316 -18.19 13.15 -28.54
N LYS A 317 -18.84 14.02 -29.32
CA LYS A 317 -18.15 14.91 -30.27
C LYS A 317 -17.29 15.97 -29.58
N LEU A 318 -17.66 16.41 -28.38
CA LEU A 318 -16.87 17.37 -27.59
C LEU A 318 -15.52 16.76 -27.16
N PHE A 319 -15.51 15.47 -26.85
CA PHE A 319 -14.32 14.73 -26.44
C PHE A 319 -13.43 14.28 -27.59
N LYS A 320 -13.63 14.77 -28.83
CA LYS A 320 -12.79 14.39 -29.98
C LYS A 320 -11.30 14.71 -29.74
N THR A 321 -11.02 15.81 -29.04
CA THR A 321 -9.65 16.24 -28.71
C THR A 321 -9.12 15.58 -27.43
N ALA A 322 -9.95 15.48 -26.38
CA ALA A 322 -9.57 14.88 -25.09
C ALA A 322 -9.49 13.34 -25.12
N GLY A 323 -10.14 12.70 -26.10
CA GLY A 323 -10.12 11.27 -26.32
C GLY A 323 -11.26 10.49 -25.64
N GLY A 324 -11.49 9.27 -26.13
CA GLY A 324 -12.62 8.44 -25.69
C GLY A 324 -12.54 7.98 -24.23
N TRP A 325 -11.33 7.80 -23.68
CA TRP A 325 -11.15 7.43 -22.27
C TRP A 325 -11.62 8.55 -21.33
N SER A 326 -11.36 9.81 -21.68
CA SER A 326 -11.88 10.98 -20.97
C SER A 326 -13.41 11.06 -21.06
N ALA A 327 -13.98 10.78 -22.24
CA ALA A 327 -15.42 10.71 -22.41
C ALA A 327 -16.07 9.61 -21.55
N LEU A 328 -15.43 8.43 -21.45
CA LEU A 328 -15.92 7.35 -20.60
C LEU A 328 -15.93 7.76 -19.12
N GLN A 329 -14.82 8.35 -18.66
CA GLN A 329 -14.68 8.81 -17.28
C GLN A 329 -15.78 9.82 -16.94
N PHE A 330 -15.95 10.84 -17.78
CA PHE A 330 -17.02 11.83 -17.62
C PHE A 330 -18.41 11.16 -17.50
N LEU A 331 -18.74 10.20 -18.36
CA LEU A 331 -20.05 9.55 -18.35
C LEU A 331 -20.38 8.79 -17.05
N ILE A 332 -19.37 8.24 -16.37
CA ILE A 332 -19.56 7.35 -15.22
C ILE A 332 -19.30 8.03 -13.87
N GLU A 333 -18.64 9.18 -13.86
CA GLU A 333 -18.37 9.96 -12.65
C GLU A 333 -19.50 10.92 -12.33
N GLN A 334 -19.67 11.26 -11.05
CA GLN A 334 -20.65 12.25 -10.63
C GLN A 334 -20.17 13.63 -11.07
N ASP A 335 -21.04 14.36 -11.77
CA ASP A 335 -20.76 15.73 -12.17
C ASP A 335 -21.46 16.71 -11.20
N PRO A 336 -20.74 17.68 -10.63
CA PRO A 336 -21.30 18.62 -9.66
C PRO A 336 -22.38 19.54 -10.25
N ASN A 337 -22.34 19.83 -11.55
CA ASN A 337 -23.34 20.67 -12.21
C ASN A 337 -24.65 19.91 -12.46
N LEU A 338 -24.59 18.58 -12.59
CA LEU A 338 -25.76 17.72 -12.81
C LEU A 338 -26.32 17.13 -11.51
N GLY A 339 -25.50 17.04 -10.45
CA GLY A 339 -25.84 16.36 -9.20
C GLY A 339 -26.02 14.84 -9.36
N THR A 340 -25.64 14.29 -10.51
CA THR A 340 -25.72 12.87 -10.88
C THR A 340 -24.66 12.55 -11.92
N THR A 341 -24.58 11.31 -12.40
CA THR A 341 -23.69 10.96 -13.51
C THR A 341 -24.26 11.44 -14.84
N PRO A 342 -23.44 11.95 -15.77
CA PRO A 342 -23.90 12.37 -17.10
C PRO A 342 -24.65 11.27 -17.85
N ARG A 343 -24.28 10.00 -17.66
CA ARG A 343 -25.03 8.87 -18.22
C ARG A 343 -26.48 8.83 -17.74
N LEU A 344 -26.73 8.97 -16.43
CA LEU A 344 -28.09 8.94 -15.90
C LEU A 344 -28.89 10.16 -16.35
N ALA A 345 -28.28 11.34 -16.35
CA ALA A 345 -28.90 12.56 -16.86
C ALA A 345 -29.29 12.45 -18.35
N LEU A 346 -28.47 11.81 -19.18
CA LEU A 346 -28.81 11.52 -20.58
C LEU A 346 -29.98 10.54 -20.72
N ILE A 347 -30.04 9.51 -19.86
CA ILE A 347 -31.17 8.57 -19.82
C ILE A 347 -32.48 9.29 -19.44
N ASP A 348 -32.39 10.28 -18.55
CA ASP A 348 -33.51 11.14 -18.16
C ASP A 348 -33.86 12.21 -19.22
N GLY A 349 -33.14 12.25 -20.35
CA GLY A 349 -33.40 13.17 -21.46
C GLY A 349 -32.81 14.58 -21.27
N LYS A 350 -32.00 14.83 -20.24
CA LYS A 350 -31.37 16.13 -19.94
C LYS A 350 -30.14 16.37 -20.83
N VAL A 351 -30.33 16.34 -22.15
CA VAL A 351 -29.22 16.35 -23.11
C VAL A 351 -28.45 17.66 -23.08
N ASP A 352 -29.14 18.80 -23.03
CA ASP A 352 -28.48 20.10 -23.11
C ASP A 352 -27.70 20.42 -21.83
N ASP A 353 -28.24 20.07 -20.65
CA ASP A 353 -27.53 20.18 -19.36
C ASP A 353 -26.22 19.37 -19.37
N VAL A 354 -26.26 18.16 -19.92
CA VAL A 354 -25.07 17.29 -20.02
C VAL A 354 -24.04 17.83 -21.00
N VAL A 355 -24.48 18.47 -22.09
CA VAL A 355 -23.59 19.15 -23.04
C VAL A 355 -22.88 20.31 -22.35
N SER A 356 -23.59 21.15 -21.62
CA SER A 356 -22.98 22.26 -20.85
C SER A 356 -22.03 21.75 -19.76
N ALA A 357 -22.39 20.67 -19.06
CA ALA A 357 -21.50 20.03 -18.09
C ALA A 357 -20.23 19.48 -18.75
N ALA A 358 -20.33 18.90 -19.95
CA ALA A 358 -19.18 18.40 -20.71
C ALA A 358 -18.25 19.53 -21.18
N GLU A 359 -18.81 20.66 -21.62
CA GLU A 359 -18.03 21.86 -21.98
C GLU A 359 -17.25 22.40 -20.77
N ALA A 360 -17.92 22.51 -19.61
CA ALA A 360 -17.28 22.91 -18.37
C ALA A 360 -16.18 21.92 -17.93
N TYR A 361 -16.44 20.61 -18.02
CA TYR A 361 -15.46 19.56 -17.72
C TYR A 361 -14.21 19.64 -18.61
N LEU A 362 -14.38 20.04 -19.86
CA LEU A 362 -13.29 20.21 -20.83
C LEU A 362 -12.61 21.58 -20.75
N GLY A 363 -13.08 22.49 -19.90
CA GLY A 363 -12.59 23.86 -19.81
C GLY A 363 -12.81 24.66 -21.10
N ILE A 364 -13.83 24.29 -21.88
CA ILE A 364 -14.24 25.04 -23.06
C ILE A 364 -15.11 26.17 -22.52
N GLU A 365 -14.52 27.36 -22.37
CA GLU A 365 -15.27 28.57 -22.05
C GLU A 365 -16.36 28.75 -23.11
N GLY A 366 -17.62 28.66 -22.70
CA GLY A 366 -18.74 29.03 -23.56
C GLY A 366 -18.58 30.50 -23.95
N GLU A 367 -18.51 30.77 -25.26
CA GLU A 367 -18.79 32.11 -25.78
C GLU A 367 -20.23 32.45 -25.38
N ALA A 368 -20.39 33.13 -24.24
CA ALA A 368 -21.63 33.74 -23.79
C ALA A 368 -21.66 35.22 -24.16
#